data_AF-A0A533SKM3-F1
#
_entry.id   AF-A0A533SKM3-F1
#
_cell.length_a   1.000
_cell.length_b   1.000
_cell.length_c   1.000
_cell.angle_alpha   90.00
_cell.angle_beta   90.00
_cell.angle_gamma   90.00
#
_symmetry.space_group_name_H-M   'P 1'
#
loop_
_entity.id
_entity.type
_entity.pdbx_description
1 polymer ?
#
loop_
_entity_poly.entity_id
_entity_poly.type
_entity_poly.pdbx_seq_one_letter_code
_entity_poly.pdbx_strand_id
1 'polypeptide(L)' 'MAAKGDRFKCELCGVVCVVDEICGCTECDLICCGKPMKNIGRKAKRKVARKK' A
#
# COMPACT_ATOMS: atom_id res chain seq x y z
N MET A 1 -7.23 -6.22 5.85
CA MET A 1 -7.58 -6.05 4.41
C MET A 1 -6.89 -4.82 3.87
N ALA A 2 -6.15 -4.97 2.76
CA ALA A 2 -5.54 -3.85 2.05
C ALA A 2 -6.65 -3.02 1.37
N ALA A 3 -6.58 -1.71 1.51
CA ALA A 3 -7.50 -0.76 0.89
C ALA A 3 -6.85 -0.07 -0.31
N LYS A 4 -7.69 0.42 -1.22
CA LYS A 4 -7.24 1.29 -2.32
C LYS A 4 -6.43 2.47 -1.77
N GLY A 5 -5.20 2.59 -2.23
CA GLY A 5 -4.20 3.56 -1.81
C GLY A 5 -3.26 3.10 -0.69
N ASP A 6 -3.37 1.87 -0.18
CA ASP A 6 -2.32 1.30 0.67
C ASP A 6 -1.02 1.16 -0.11
N ARG A 7 0.08 1.28 0.64
CA ARG A 7 1.42 1.25 0.08
C ARG A 7 2.19 0.11 0.70
N PHE A 8 2.82 -0.68 -0.14
CA PHE A 8 3.65 -1.81 0.26
C PHE A 8 5.08 -1.52 -0.15
N LYS A 9 6.02 -1.68 0.78
CA LYS A 9 7.44 -1.49 0.49
C LYS A 9 8.18 -2.82 0.70
N CYS A 10 8.98 -3.19 -0.29
CA CYS A 10 9.98 -4.24 -0.13
C CYS A 10 11.26 -3.63 0.46
N GLU A 11 11.75 -4.19 1.57
CA GLU A 11 13.00 -3.72 2.21
C GLU A 11 14.26 -4.24 1.49
N LEU A 12 14.15 -5.26 0.63
CA LEU A 12 15.29 -5.85 -0.07
C LEU A 12 15.65 -5.11 -1.36
N CYS A 13 14.67 -4.89 -2.24
CA CYS A 13 14.86 -4.19 -3.51
C CYS A 13 14.42 -2.72 -3.48
N GLY A 14 13.73 -2.29 -2.42
CA GLY A 14 13.23 -0.92 -2.30
C GLY A 14 11.97 -0.61 -3.11
N VAL A 15 11.40 -1.59 -3.82
CA VAL A 15 10.17 -1.42 -4.61
C VAL A 15 9.00 -0.98 -3.72
N VAL A 16 8.27 0.02 -4.18
CA VAL A 16 7.06 0.53 -3.52
C VAL A 16 5.87 0.31 -4.45
N CYS A 17 4.92 -0.53 -4.01
CA CYS A 17 3.67 -0.77 -4.71
C CYS A 17 2.55 0.04 -4.05
N VAL A 18 1.66 0.60 -4.86
CA VAL A 18 0.42 1.24 -4.39
C VAL A 18 -0.75 0.42 -4.89
N VAL A 19 -1.71 0.12 -4.01
CA VAL A 19 -2.93 -0.58 -4.40
C VAL A 19 -3.82 0.38 -5.18
N ASP A 20 -3.83 0.26 -6.51
CA ASP A 20 -4.67 1.10 -7.35
C ASP A 20 -6.11 0.59 -7.40
N GLU A 21 -6.31 -0.70 -7.61
CA GLU A 21 -7.63 -1.34 -7.61
C GLU A 21 -7.58 -2.65 -6.84
N ILE A 22 -8.68 -2.96 -6.15
CA ILE A 22 -8.78 -4.17 -5.35
C ILE A 22 -9.49 -5.20 -6.21
N CYS A 23 -8.84 -6.34 -6.47
CA CYS A 23 -9.37 -7.48 -7.22
C CYS A 23 -10.69 -8.01 -6.64
N GLY A 24 -10.98 -7.74 -5.35
CA GLY A 24 -12.06 -8.39 -4.60
C GLY A 24 -11.78 -9.87 -4.30
N CYS A 25 -10.64 -10.36 -4.78
CA CYS A 25 -10.11 -11.69 -4.53
C CYS A 25 -9.78 -11.85 -3.04
N THR A 26 -9.84 -13.08 -2.54
CA THR A 26 -9.49 -13.45 -1.16
C THR A 26 -8.11 -12.91 -0.78
N GLU A 27 -7.85 -12.82 0.53
CA GLU A 27 -6.59 -12.36 1.10
C GLU A 27 -5.36 -12.85 0.31
N CYS A 28 -4.73 -11.93 -0.42
CA CYS A 28 -3.52 -12.20 -1.21
C CYS A 28 -2.32 -11.57 -0.50
N ASP A 29 -1.36 -12.40 -0.11
CA ASP A 29 -0.08 -11.92 0.40
C ASP A 29 0.80 -11.39 -0.74
N LEU A 30 1.17 -10.11 -0.66
CA LEU A 30 2.12 -9.49 -1.59
C LEU A 30 3.54 -9.92 -1.24
N ILE A 31 4.12 -10.84 -2.00
CA ILE A 31 5.50 -11.32 -1.80
C ILE A 31 6.41 -10.67 -2.84
N CYS A 32 7.49 -10.03 -2.38
CA CYS A 32 8.53 -9.47 -3.23
C CYS A 32 9.90 -9.92 -2.74
N CYS A 33 10.75 -10.41 -3.65
CA CYS A 33 12.07 -11.01 -3.31
C CYS A 33 11.98 -12.18 -2.30
N GLY A 34 10.89 -12.96 -2.34
CA GLY A 34 10.69 -14.12 -1.46
C GLY A 34 10.31 -13.79 -0.01
N LYS A 35 10.04 -12.51 0.31
CA LYS A 35 9.50 -12.09 1.61
C LYS A 35 8.16 -11.35 1.43
N PRO A 36 7.22 -11.49 2.38
CA PRO A 36 6.01 -10.67 2.39
C PRO A 36 6.39 -9.19 2.51
N MET A 37 5.78 -8.36 1.67
CA MET A 37 6.01 -6.93 1.66
C MET A 37 5.42 -6.29 2.92
N LYS A 38 6.11 -5.26 3.42
CA LYS A 38 5.65 -4.52 4.60
C LYS A 38 4.61 -3.48 4.17
N ASN A 39 3.41 -3.56 4.74
CA ASN A 39 2.41 -2.52 4.56
C ASN A 39 2.86 -1.27 5.32
N ILE A 40 3.23 -0.22 4.59
CA ILE A 40 3.62 1.08 5.17
C ILE A 40 2.41 2.02 5.32
N GLY A 41 1.20 1.49 5.10
CA GLY A 41 -0.07 2.16 5.27
C GLY A 41 -0.37 3.20 4.19
N ARG A 42 -1.66 3.55 4.08
CA ARG A 42 -2.09 4.69 3.27
C ARG A 42 -1.67 5.99 3.96
N LYS A 43 -0.97 6.88 3.24
CA LYS A 43 -0.82 8.28 3.70
C LYS A 43 -2.23 8.84 3.85
N ALA A 44 -2.67 9.05 5.10
CA ALA A 44 -3.88 9.79 5.39
C ALA A 44 -3.77 11.10 4.62
N LYS A 45 -4.72 11.34 3.69
CA LYS A 45 -4.77 12.59 2.94
C LYS A 45 -4.74 13.69 3.98
N ARG A 46 -3.63 14.43 4.10
CA ARG A 46 -3.57 15.65 4.89
C ARG A 46 -4.74 16.46 4.37
N LYS A 47 -5.77 16.65 5.21
CA LYS A 47 -6.83 17.59 4.90
C LYS A 47 -6.11 18.91 4.72
N VAL A 48 -5.90 19.33 3.47
CA VAL A 48 -5.45 20.68 3.18
C VAL A 48 -6.60 21.53 3.69
N ALA A 49 -6.41 22.08 4.90
CA ALA A 49 -7.32 23.03 5.49
C ALA A 49 -7.36 24.21 4.52
N ARG A 50 -8.40 24.23 3.69
CA ARG A 50 -8.72 25.32 2.78
C ARG A 50 -8.98 26.54 3.66
N LYS A 51 -7.98 27.40 3.80
CA LYS A 51 -8.11 28.69 4.47
C LYS A 51 -8.94 29.59 3.54
N LYS A 52 -10.16 29.93 3.98
CA LYS A 52 -11.01 30.96 3.38
C LYS A 52 -10.62 32.31 3.94
#